data_AF-A0A7R9WWX2-F1
#
_entry.id   AF-A0A7R9WWX2-F1
#
_cell.length_a   1.000
_cell.length_b   1.000
_cell.length_c   1.000
_cell.angle_alpha   90.00
_cell.angle_beta   90.00
_cell.angle_gamma   90.00
#
_symmetry.space_group_name_H-M   'P 1'
#
loop_
_entity.id
_entity.type
_entity.pdbx_description
1 polymer ?
#
loop_
_entity_poly.entity_id
_entity_poly.type
_entity_poly.pdbx_seq_one_letter_code
_entity_poly.pdbx_strand_id
1 'polypeptide(L)'
;VAFGFSADSQSAVTLLATFGLAGLAGYTTVWGVAPSLHSPLMAVTNAISGTTALGGMLLLGAHSATTGSIIPDSPSHWMGAIATMLSFVNIAGGFLVSGKMLDLFRRLEDP
;
A
#
# COMPACT_ATOMS: atom_id res chain seq x y z
N VAL A 1 -1.44 1.83 -28.33
CA VAL A 1 -1.72 0.37 -28.37
C VAL A 1 -0.43 -0.38 -28.62
N ALA A 2 0.52 -0.36 -27.67
CA ALA A 2 1.85 -0.98 -27.84
C ALA A 2 2.17 -2.00 -26.74
N PHE A 3 1.62 -1.86 -25.53
CA PHE A 3 1.93 -2.75 -24.41
C PHE A 3 1.38 -4.18 -24.54
N GLY A 4 0.35 -4.43 -25.36
CA GLY A 4 -0.24 -5.76 -25.52
C GLY A 4 0.56 -6.71 -26.42
N PHE A 5 1.42 -6.19 -27.30
CA PHE A 5 2.20 -7.02 -28.24
C PHE A 5 3.46 -7.64 -27.62
N SER A 6 3.90 -7.15 -26.45
CA SER A 6 5.08 -7.66 -25.72
C SER A 6 4.72 -8.40 -24.43
N ALA A 7 3.43 -8.66 -24.18
CA ALA A 7 3.00 -9.35 -22.99
C ALA A 7 3.14 -10.88 -23.18
N ASP A 8 4.05 -11.48 -22.41
CA ASP A 8 4.41 -12.90 -22.52
C ASP A 8 3.35 -13.86 -21.91
N SER A 9 2.35 -13.32 -21.19
CA SER A 9 1.30 -14.12 -20.53
C SER A 9 -0.04 -13.38 -20.39
N GLN A 10 -1.14 -14.14 -20.34
CA GLN A 10 -2.50 -13.61 -20.13
C GLN A 10 -2.62 -12.85 -18.80
N SER A 11 -1.92 -13.29 -17.75
CA SER A 11 -1.90 -12.62 -16.44
C SER A 11 -1.26 -11.24 -16.51
N ALA A 12 -0.19 -11.07 -17.29
CA ALA A 12 0.44 -9.76 -17.48
C ALA A 12 -0.52 -8.75 -18.14
N VAL A 13 -1.31 -9.18 -19.13
CA VAL A 13 -2.33 -8.34 -19.77
C VAL A 13 -3.40 -7.91 -18.76
N THR A 14 -3.90 -8.83 -17.94
CA THR A 14 -4.91 -8.52 -16.91
C THR A 14 -4.36 -7.57 -15.86
N LEU A 15 -3.15 -7.80 -15.33
CA LEU A 15 -2.53 -6.91 -14.34
C LEU A 15 -2.31 -5.50 -14.88
N LEU A 16 -1.90 -5.37 -16.14
CA LEU A 16 -1.74 -4.07 -16.78
C LEU A 16 -3.08 -3.35 -16.97
N ALA A 17 -4.13 -4.07 -17.36
CA ALA A 17 -5.48 -3.52 -17.44
C ALA A 17 -5.96 -3.04 -16.07
N THR A 18 -5.77 -3.84 -15.02
CA THR A 18 -6.09 -3.45 -13.64
C THR A 18 -5.28 -2.23 -13.20
N PHE A 19 -3.98 -2.17 -13.50
CA PHE A 19 -3.14 -1.02 -13.21
C PHE A 19 -3.65 0.25 -13.89
N GLY A 20 -3.97 0.18 -15.19
CA GLY A 20 -4.51 1.32 -15.94
C GLY A 20 -5.85 1.81 -15.41
N LEU A 21 -6.78 0.89 -15.13
CA LEU A 21 -8.09 1.21 -14.57
C LEU A 21 -7.99 1.78 -13.15
N ALA A 22 -7.14 1.21 -12.29
CA ALA A 22 -6.89 1.71 -10.95
C ALA A 22 -6.26 3.11 -10.97
N GLY A 23 -5.34 3.39 -11.90
CA GLY A 23 -4.76 4.73 -12.08
C GLY A 23 -5.80 5.77 -12.50
N LEU A 24 -6.68 5.43 -13.45
CA LEU A 24 -7.80 6.30 -13.84
C LEU A 24 -8.76 6.56 -12.67
N ALA A 25 -9.12 5.52 -11.92
CA ALA A 25 -9.95 5.67 -10.72
C ALA A 25 -9.28 6.52 -9.63
N GLY A 26 -7.96 6.38 -9.44
CA GLY A 26 -7.20 7.21 -8.51
C GLY A 26 -7.21 8.69 -8.91
N TYR A 27 -7.03 8.98 -10.20
CA TYR A 27 -7.08 10.34 -10.73
C TYR A 27 -8.44 11.01 -10.44
N THR A 28 -9.55 10.34 -10.78
CA THR A 28 -10.89 10.90 -10.56
C THR A 28 -11.22 11.07 -9.08
N THR A 29 -10.67 10.21 -8.21
CA THR A 29 -10.89 10.28 -6.76
C THR A 29 -10.16 11.47 -6.12
N VAL A 30 -8.94 11.79 -6.58
CA VAL A 30 -8.11 12.86 -5.96
C VAL A 30 -8.45 14.26 -6.50
N TRP A 31 -8.97 14.36 -7.73
CA TRP A 31 -9.21 15.65 -8.40
C TRP A 31 -10.22 16.56 -7.67
N GLY A 32 -11.16 16.00 -6.91
CA GLY A 32 -12.22 16.74 -6.22
C GLY A 32 -11.96 17.07 -4.74
N VAL A 33 -10.75 16.83 -4.23
CA VAL A 33 -10.45 17.01 -2.79
C VAL A 33 -10.41 18.51 -2.44
N ALA A 34 -11.06 18.88 -1.33
CA ALA A 34 -11.05 20.26 -0.84
C ALA A 34 -9.61 20.73 -0.56
N PRO A 35 -9.23 21.98 -0.92
CA PRO A 35 -7.85 22.45 -0.76
C PRO A 35 -7.30 22.38 0.68
N SER A 36 -8.18 22.50 1.68
CA SER A 36 -7.83 22.36 3.10
C SER A 36 -7.36 20.95 3.49
N LEU A 37 -7.70 19.93 2.70
CA LEU A 37 -7.42 18.53 2.99
C LEU A 37 -6.19 17.98 2.27
N HIS A 38 -5.44 18.78 1.49
CA HIS A 38 -4.24 18.27 0.80
C HIS A 38 -3.16 17.72 1.76
N SER A 39 -2.98 18.34 2.93
CA SER A 39 -2.01 17.86 3.93
C SER A 39 -2.48 16.55 4.59
N PRO A 40 -3.73 16.43 5.08
CA PRO A 40 -4.30 15.15 5.49
C PRO A 40 -4.26 14.07 4.39
N LEU A 41 -4.55 14.44 3.14
CA LEU A 41 -4.52 13.52 2.00
C LEU A 41 -3.11 12.95 1.79
N MET A 42 -2.08 13.80 1.89
CA MET A 42 -0.68 13.36 1.83
C MET A 42 -0.36 12.36 2.95
N ALA A 43 -0.87 12.58 4.17
CA ALA A 43 -0.66 11.65 5.28
C ALA A 43 -1.35 10.29 5.03
N VAL A 44 -2.56 10.29 4.47
CA VAL A 44 -3.29 9.05 4.14
C VAL A 44 -2.60 8.29 3.02
N THR A 45 -2.14 8.95 1.95
CA THR A 45 -1.41 8.27 0.87
C THR A 45 -0.06 7.72 1.36
N ASN A 46 0.58 8.39 2.33
CA ASN A 46 1.73 7.84 3.02
C ASN A 46 1.38 6.57 3.81
N ALA A 47 0.25 6.52 4.53
CA ALA A 47 -0.19 5.30 5.21
C ALA A 47 -0.44 4.14 4.23
N ILE A 48 -1.08 4.42 3.09
CA ILE A 48 -1.41 3.43 2.06
C ILE A 48 -0.16 2.86 1.38
N SER A 49 0.92 3.64 1.24
CA SER A 49 2.19 3.13 0.68
C SER A 49 2.81 2.01 1.54
N GLY A 50 2.37 1.87 2.79
CA GLY A 50 2.68 0.74 3.67
C GLY A 50 2.14 -0.61 3.20
N THR A 51 1.32 -0.67 2.15
CA THR A 51 0.90 -1.93 1.49
C THR A 51 2.06 -2.77 0.94
N THR A 52 3.27 -2.20 0.87
CA THR A 52 4.54 -2.92 0.72
C THR A 52 4.72 -4.10 1.70
N ALA A 53 4.02 -4.08 2.85
CA ALA A 53 3.97 -5.19 3.80
C ALA A 53 3.58 -6.53 3.15
N LEU A 54 2.68 -6.49 2.15
CA LEU A 54 2.19 -7.67 1.44
C LEU A 54 3.33 -8.40 0.71
N GLY A 55 4.30 -7.68 0.16
CA GLY A 55 5.46 -8.27 -0.52
C GLY A 55 6.37 -9.03 0.45
N GLY A 56 6.67 -8.43 1.61
CA GLY A 56 7.45 -9.09 2.66
C GLY A 56 6.73 -10.30 3.26
N MET A 57 5.40 -10.17 3.50
CA MET A 57 4.57 -11.26 4.00
C MET A 57 4.48 -12.42 3.02
N LEU A 58 4.44 -12.17 1.71
CA LEU A 58 4.45 -13.21 0.69
C LEU A 58 5.77 -14.00 0.71
N LEU A 59 6.91 -13.31 0.84
CA LEU A 59 8.23 -13.93 0.97
C LEU A 59 8.33 -14.82 2.22
N LEU A 60 7.85 -14.34 3.36
CA LEU A 60 7.85 -15.09 4.61
C LEU A 60 6.83 -16.23 4.62
N GLY A 61 5.67 -16.03 4.00
CA GLY A 61 4.63 -17.03 3.87
C GLY A 61 5.08 -18.21 2.99
N ALA A 62 5.77 -17.93 1.89
CA ALA A 62 6.37 -18.96 1.04
C ALA A 62 7.42 -19.79 1.79
N HIS A 63 8.25 -19.13 2.61
CA HIS A 63 9.21 -19.80 3.48
C HIS A 63 8.53 -20.72 4.50
N SER A 64 7.56 -20.20 5.25
CA SER A 64 6.84 -20.96 6.26
C SER A 64 6.10 -22.16 5.66
N ALA A 65 5.57 -22.04 4.43
CA ALA A 65 4.89 -23.12 3.73
C ALA A 65 5.86 -24.23 3.28
N THR A 66 7.12 -23.90 3.02
CA THR A 66 8.14 -24.85 2.53
C THR A 66 8.86 -25.55 3.68
N THR A 67 9.17 -24.81 4.74
CA THR A 67 10.05 -25.27 5.83
C THR A 67 9.28 -25.62 7.11
N GLY A 68 8.02 -25.19 7.25
CA GLY A 68 7.23 -25.33 8.48
C GLY A 68 7.74 -24.50 9.66
N SER A 69 8.80 -23.70 9.44
CA SER A 69 9.44 -22.84 10.43
C SER A 69 9.08 -21.38 10.17
N ILE A 70 8.76 -20.68 11.25
CA ILE A 70 8.50 -19.22 11.23
C ILE A 70 9.79 -18.39 11.26
N ILE A 71 10.95 -19.05 11.44
CA ILE A 71 12.23 -18.38 11.64
C ILE A 71 12.89 -18.15 10.28
N PRO A 72 13.28 -16.91 9.94
CA PRO A 72 14.04 -16.62 8.73
C PRO A 72 15.42 -17.29 8.74
N ASP A 73 15.72 -18.04 7.69
CA ASP A 73 16.95 -18.81 7.50
C ASP A 73 17.83 -18.26 6.37
N SER A 74 17.23 -17.69 5.33
CA SER A 74 17.91 -17.06 4.18
C SER A 74 17.98 -15.53 4.31
N PRO A 75 19.00 -14.86 3.73
CA PRO A 75 19.05 -13.40 3.65
C PRO A 75 17.78 -12.77 3.03
N SER A 76 17.16 -13.44 2.06
CA SER A 76 15.90 -12.99 1.45
C SER A 76 14.75 -12.94 2.47
N HIS A 77 14.66 -13.94 3.35
CA HIS A 77 13.62 -14.00 4.38
C HIS A 77 13.84 -12.94 5.45
N TRP A 78 15.09 -12.67 5.82
CA TRP A 78 15.43 -11.55 6.71
C TRP A 78 15.04 -10.20 6.10
N MET A 79 15.29 -9.99 4.81
CA MET A 79 14.84 -8.78 4.10
C MET A 79 13.31 -8.68 4.07
N GLY A 80 12.61 -9.80 3.87
CA GLY A 80 11.15 -9.86 3.94
C GLY A 80 10.61 -9.47 5.32
N ALA A 81 11.21 -9.99 6.40
CA ALA A 81 10.86 -9.64 7.79
C ALA A 81 11.06 -8.15 8.08
N ILE A 82 12.22 -7.60 7.68
CA ILE A 82 12.52 -6.18 7.86
C ILE A 82 11.55 -5.32 7.04
N ALA A 83 11.28 -5.69 5.78
CA ALA A 83 10.34 -4.98 4.93
C ALA A 83 8.94 -4.93 5.55
N THR A 84 8.41 -6.08 6.00
CA THR A 84 7.09 -6.12 6.67
C THR A 84 7.07 -5.29 7.95
N MET A 85 8.14 -5.31 8.74
CA MET A 85 8.24 -4.50 9.97
C MET A 85 8.24 -2.99 9.66
N LEU A 86 9.03 -2.55 8.68
CA LEU A 86 9.08 -1.14 8.29
C LEU A 86 7.75 -0.68 7.67
N SER A 87 7.14 -1.51 6.84
CA SER A 87 5.82 -1.25 6.28
C SER A 87 4.76 -1.14 7.39
N PHE A 88 4.83 -1.95 8.45
CA PHE A 88 3.94 -1.83 9.59
C PHE A 88 4.06 -0.48 10.30
N VAL A 89 5.29 0.02 10.52
CA VAL A 89 5.50 1.36 11.08
C VAL A 89 4.85 2.43 10.20
N ASN A 90 4.96 2.29 8.88
CA ASN A 90 4.36 3.23 7.94
C ASN A 90 2.82 3.20 7.95
N ILE A 91 2.21 2.01 8.05
CA ILE A 91 0.76 1.84 8.20
C ILE A 91 0.29 2.45 9.52
N ALA A 92 0.86 1.99 10.65
CA ALA A 92 0.42 2.38 11.98
C ALA A 92 0.63 3.88 12.22
N GLY A 93 1.83 4.39 11.91
CA GLY A 93 2.15 5.80 12.04
C GLY A 93 1.34 6.67 11.07
N GLY A 94 1.20 6.25 9.82
CA GLY A 94 0.46 6.98 8.81
C GLY A 94 -1.02 7.15 9.15
N PHE A 95 -1.70 6.10 9.63
CA PHE A 95 -3.10 6.20 10.02
C PHE A 95 -3.31 6.95 11.35
N LEU A 96 -2.41 6.80 12.33
CA LEU A 96 -2.46 7.57 13.58
C LEU A 96 -2.33 9.07 13.33
N VAL A 97 -1.38 9.49 12.50
CA VAL A 97 -1.15 10.90 12.18
C VAL A 97 -2.30 11.45 11.33
N SER A 98 -2.76 10.71 10.33
CA SER A 98 -3.91 11.09 9.51
C SER A 98 -5.16 11.33 10.37
N GLY A 99 -5.44 10.45 11.34
CA GLY A 99 -6.55 10.60 12.28
C GLY A 99 -6.44 11.90 13.09
N LYS A 100 -5.27 12.16 13.67
CA LYS A 100 -5.01 13.40 14.40
C LYS A 100 -5.16 14.66 13.54
N MET A 101 -4.79 14.59 12.27
CA MET A 101 -4.97 15.71 11.34
C MET A 101 -6.43 15.96 11.00
N LEU A 102 -7.24 14.90 10.87
CA LEU A 102 -8.67 15.03 10.60
C LEU A 102 -9.44 15.50 11.84
N ASP A 103 -9.02 15.12 13.05
CA ASP A 103 -9.63 15.59 14.30
C ASP A 103 -9.54 17.11 14.47
N LEU A 104 -8.56 17.78 13.85
CA LEU A 104 -8.44 19.25 13.86
C LEU A 104 -9.60 19.96 13.13
N PHE A 105 -10.30 19.26 12.24
CA PHE A 105 -11.45 19.82 11.53
C PHE A 105 -12.78 19.59 12.25
N ARG A 106 -12.79 18.79 13.32
CA ARG A 106 -13.98 18.42 14.05
C ARG A 106 -14.32 19.49 15.08
N ARG A 107 -15.51 20.10 14.98
CA ARG A 107 -15.96 21.11 15.95
C ARG A 107 -16.64 20.42 17.14
N LEU A 108 -16.61 21.08 18.29
CA LEU A 108 -17.23 20.58 19.53
C LEU A 108 -18.75 20.37 19.43
N GLU A 109 -19.39 21.00 18.45
CA GLU A 109 -20.84 21.02 18.24
C GLU A 109 -21.28 20.09 17.10
N ASP A 110 -20.33 19.50 16.36
CA ASP A 110 -20.64 18.59 15.25
C ASP A 110 -21.17 17.26 15.83
N PRO A 111 -22.26 16.69 15.27
CA PRO A 111 -22.93 15.48 15.78
C PRO A 111 -22.03 14.23 15.79
#